data_AF-A0A453S3K8-F1
#
_entry.id   AF-A0A453S3K8-F1
#
_cell.length_a   1.000
_cell.length_b   1.000
_cell.length_c   1.000
_cell.angle_alpha   90.00
_cell.angle_beta   90.00
_cell.angle_gamma   90.00
#
_symmetry.space_group_name_H-M   'P 1'
#
loop_
_entity.id
_entity.type
_entity.pdbx_description
1 polymer ?
#
loop_
_entity_poly.entity_id
_entity_poly.type
_entity_poly.pdbx_seq_one_letter_code
_entity_poly.pdbx_strand_id
1 'polypeptide(L)'
;MAHLMQEIFGYTDELCRALQKQDEDIVHVIELVADTKYYLEALRTDAGWDDFLTKVTSFCTKHKIKVVDMEGPYFSVGRPRRGLCNGPTNYHRFKVDMFVGVIDRQINELNGRFDEVNTELLSCMAAFCRLHLFAAYDQEKLVWLATKFYASDFTRDELARLPWQLNMYATNVRRDERFKTLKNLCQLLVMLVETNKHEQYHIVYELLKLVLILPVATASVERVFSSMSYVKNKLWNKIGDDYLNNCLVTFGERIFQSSEG
;
A
#
# COMPACT_ATOMS: atom_id res chain seq x y z
N MET A 1 -20.80 -4.35 -8.13
CA MET A 1 -19.35 -4.52 -8.41
C MET A 1 -18.66 -3.20 -8.69
N ALA A 2 -19.11 -2.40 -9.66
CA ALA A 2 -18.48 -1.09 -9.94
C ALA A 2 -18.42 -0.19 -8.68
N HIS A 3 -19.53 -0.02 -7.96
CA HIS A 3 -19.53 0.74 -6.69
C HIS A 3 -18.60 0.17 -5.61
N LEU A 4 -18.48 -1.16 -5.52
CA LEU A 4 -17.54 -1.78 -4.58
C LEU A 4 -16.09 -1.46 -4.94
N MET A 5 -15.76 -1.52 -6.23
CA MET A 5 -14.41 -1.16 -6.68
C MET A 5 -14.13 0.32 -6.48
N GLN A 6 -15.12 1.20 -6.72
CA GLN A 6 -14.98 2.62 -6.47
C GLN A 6 -14.74 2.93 -4.98
N GLU A 7 -15.48 2.28 -4.07
CA GLU A 7 -15.32 2.50 -2.63
C GLU A 7 -13.92 2.04 -2.17
N ILE A 8 -13.50 0.83 -2.56
CA ILE A 8 -12.19 0.28 -2.21
C ILE A 8 -11.06 1.11 -2.81
N PHE A 9 -11.16 1.48 -4.10
CA PHE A 9 -10.15 2.30 -4.75
C PHE A 9 -10.08 3.70 -4.17
N GLY A 10 -11.19 4.26 -3.69
CA GLY A 10 -11.20 5.54 -2.98
C GLY A 10 -10.28 5.51 -1.75
N TYR A 11 -10.34 4.44 -0.95
CA TYR A 11 -9.47 4.30 0.22
C TYR A 11 -8.02 3.94 -0.11
N THR A 12 -7.75 3.26 -1.23
CA THR A 12 -6.39 2.83 -1.60
C THR A 12 -5.66 3.79 -2.55
N ASP A 13 -6.34 4.78 -3.14
CA ASP A 13 -5.76 5.67 -4.18
C ASP A 13 -4.59 6.48 -3.65
N GLU A 14 -4.74 7.08 -2.46
CA GLU A 14 -3.70 7.90 -1.85
C GLU A 14 -2.43 7.10 -1.58
N LEU A 15 -2.58 5.91 -0.98
CA LEU A 15 -1.47 4.98 -0.76
C LEU A 15 -0.83 4.57 -2.09
N CYS A 16 -1.63 4.26 -3.12
CA CYS A 16 -1.14 3.87 -4.43
C CYS A 16 -0.34 4.99 -5.12
N ARG A 17 -0.78 6.25 -4.99
CA ARG A 17 -0.06 7.42 -5.50
C ARG A 17 1.23 7.67 -4.71
N ALA A 18 1.19 7.53 -3.39
CA ALA A 18 2.37 7.69 -2.54
C ALA A 18 3.45 6.65 -2.89
N LEU A 19 3.06 5.39 -3.04
CA LEU A 19 3.96 4.29 -3.45
C LEU A 19 4.52 4.43 -4.88
N GLN A 20 3.91 5.27 -5.72
CA GLN A 20 4.36 5.49 -7.10
C GLN A 20 5.33 6.66 -7.25
N LYS A 21 5.42 7.58 -6.28
CA LYS A 21 6.35 8.71 -6.32
C LYS A 21 7.73 8.29 -5.80
N GLN A 22 8.79 8.70 -6.50
CA GLN A 22 10.17 8.42 -6.10
C GLN A 22 10.68 9.29 -4.93
N ASP A 23 10.00 10.41 -4.64
CA ASP A 23 10.44 11.41 -3.65
C ASP A 23 9.58 11.45 -2.38
N GLU A 24 8.65 10.50 -2.19
CA GLU A 24 7.78 10.48 -1.01
C GLU A 24 8.53 10.10 0.27
N ASP A 25 8.04 10.66 1.38
CA ASP A 25 8.55 10.32 2.70
C ASP A 25 8.08 8.92 3.09
N ILE A 26 9.03 8.06 3.42
CA ILE A 26 8.72 6.70 3.84
C ILE A 26 7.91 6.67 5.13
N VAL A 27 8.07 7.67 6.01
CA VAL A 27 7.25 7.77 7.23
C VAL A 27 5.79 8.02 6.87
N HIS A 28 5.56 8.96 5.95
CA HIS A 28 4.22 9.25 5.44
C HIS A 28 3.60 8.03 4.74
N VAL A 29 4.39 7.26 3.97
CA VAL A 29 3.91 6.02 3.35
C VAL A 29 3.48 4.99 4.39
N ILE A 30 4.21 4.83 5.51
CA ILE A 30 3.82 3.90 6.59
C ILE A 30 2.51 4.32 7.24
N GLU A 31 2.37 5.62 7.54
CA GLU A 31 1.13 6.17 8.10
C GLU A 31 -0.04 5.91 7.16
N LEU A 32 0.13 6.15 5.86
CA LEU A 32 -0.87 5.84 4.84
C LEU A 32 -1.21 4.35 4.76
N VAL A 33 -0.24 3.45 4.94
CA VAL A 33 -0.50 2.01 5.00
C VAL A 33 -1.38 1.68 6.21
N ALA A 34 -1.05 2.21 7.39
CA ALA A 34 -1.80 1.98 8.62
C ALA A 34 -3.23 2.52 8.50
N ASP A 35 -3.38 3.74 8.00
CA ASP A 35 -4.68 4.39 7.77
C ASP A 35 -5.51 3.60 6.75
N THR A 36 -4.91 3.18 5.63
CA THR A 36 -5.59 2.37 4.62
C THR A 36 -6.09 1.04 5.20
N LYS A 37 -5.26 0.36 6.01
CA LYS A 37 -5.68 -0.88 6.70
C LYS A 37 -6.84 -0.61 7.65
N TYR A 38 -6.75 0.46 8.45
CA TYR A 38 -7.81 0.86 9.37
C TYR A 38 -9.14 1.12 8.65
N TYR A 39 -9.14 1.87 7.55
CA TYR A 39 -10.35 2.14 6.77
C TYR A 39 -10.95 0.87 6.15
N LEU A 40 -10.11 -0.03 5.62
CA LEU A 40 -10.58 -1.30 5.07
C LEU A 40 -11.20 -2.19 6.16
N GLU A 41 -10.63 -2.22 7.36
CA GLU A 41 -11.19 -2.93 8.51
C GLU A 41 -12.51 -2.31 8.98
N ALA A 42 -12.60 -0.98 9.03
CA ALA A 42 -13.84 -0.28 9.36
C ALA A 42 -14.94 -0.57 8.31
N LEU A 43 -14.58 -0.56 7.03
CA LEU A 43 -15.48 -0.88 5.93
C LEU A 43 -15.98 -2.33 6.00
N ARG A 44 -15.16 -3.26 6.49
CA ARG A 44 -15.50 -4.69 6.69
C ARG A 44 -16.64 -4.91 7.70
N THR A 45 -16.84 -3.99 8.63
CA THR A 45 -17.84 -4.14 9.72
C THR A 45 -19.28 -4.13 9.20
N ASP A 46 -20.23 -4.55 10.04
CA ASP A 46 -21.66 -4.47 9.73
C ASP A 46 -22.09 -3.03 9.42
N ALA A 47 -21.60 -2.06 10.17
CA ALA A 47 -21.86 -0.64 9.93
C ALA A 47 -21.31 -0.17 8.57
N GLY A 48 -20.09 -0.60 8.21
CA GLY A 48 -19.50 -0.30 6.90
C GLY A 48 -20.28 -0.91 5.74
N TRP A 49 -20.78 -2.14 5.91
CA TRP A 49 -21.69 -2.78 4.95
C TRP A 49 -23.02 -2.02 4.81
N ASP A 50 -23.64 -1.61 5.91
CA ASP A 50 -24.95 -0.94 5.88
C ASP A 50 -24.86 0.44 5.22
N ASP A 51 -23.80 1.21 5.49
CA ASP A 51 -23.53 2.48 4.81
C ASP A 51 -23.31 2.28 3.31
N PHE A 52 -22.47 1.31 2.93
CA PHE A 52 -22.24 0.96 1.54
C PHE A 52 -23.54 0.52 0.83
N LEU A 53 -24.34 -0.33 1.47
CA LEU A 53 -25.60 -0.81 0.93
C LEU A 53 -26.59 0.35 0.74
N THR A 54 -26.63 1.30 1.66
CA THR A 54 -27.46 2.50 1.57
C THR A 54 -27.05 3.37 0.38
N LYS A 55 -25.75 3.61 0.19
CA LYS A 55 -25.20 4.31 -0.98
C LYS A 55 -25.60 3.62 -2.30
N VAL A 56 -25.45 2.30 -2.38
CA VAL A 56 -25.82 1.55 -3.59
C VAL A 56 -27.34 1.56 -3.83
N THR A 57 -28.14 1.41 -2.78
CA THR A 57 -29.61 1.38 -2.88
C THR A 57 -30.16 2.74 -3.31
N SER A 58 -29.60 3.84 -2.77
CA SER A 58 -29.97 5.20 -3.17
C SER A 58 -29.62 5.49 -4.63
N PHE A 59 -28.44 5.06 -5.08
CA PHE A 59 -28.04 5.14 -6.49
C PHE A 59 -29.01 4.35 -7.39
N CYS A 60 -29.32 3.11 -7.05
CA CYS A 60 -30.26 2.28 -7.81
C CYS A 60 -31.64 2.95 -7.91
N THR A 61 -32.14 3.47 -6.79
CA THR A 61 -33.44 4.16 -6.74
C THR A 61 -33.45 5.41 -7.62
N LYS A 62 -32.40 6.24 -7.53
CA LYS A 62 -32.21 7.45 -8.35
C LYS A 62 -32.21 7.15 -9.85
N HIS A 63 -31.60 6.03 -10.25
CA HIS A 63 -31.48 5.62 -11.65
C HIS A 63 -32.56 4.64 -12.10
N LYS A 64 -33.61 4.42 -11.29
CA LYS A 64 -34.72 3.47 -11.57
C LYS A 64 -34.25 2.03 -11.85
N ILE A 65 -33.13 1.65 -11.24
CA ILE A 65 -32.60 0.28 -11.27
C ILE A 65 -33.31 -0.51 -10.18
N LYS A 66 -33.86 -1.67 -10.54
CA LYS A 66 -34.52 -2.55 -9.57
C LYS A 66 -33.52 -3.04 -8.52
N VAL A 67 -33.79 -2.69 -7.26
CA VAL A 67 -33.04 -3.20 -6.10
C VAL A 67 -33.37 -4.67 -5.91
N VAL A 68 -32.33 -5.46 -5.66
CA VAL A 68 -32.47 -6.91 -5.42
C VAL A 68 -32.99 -7.14 -4.01
N ASP A 69 -33.92 -8.08 -3.87
CA ASP A 69 -34.37 -8.57 -2.57
C ASP A 69 -33.24 -9.35 -1.88
N MET A 70 -32.76 -8.82 -0.76
CA MET A 70 -31.61 -9.37 -0.03
C MET A 70 -31.92 -10.69 0.68
N GLU A 71 -33.18 -10.90 1.09
CA GLU A 71 -33.64 -12.15 1.72
C GLU A 71 -33.95 -13.23 0.67
N GLY A 72 -34.18 -12.80 -0.57
CA GLY A 72 -34.44 -13.69 -1.69
C GLY A 72 -33.25 -14.60 -2.06
N PRO A 73 -33.52 -15.71 -2.78
CA PRO A 73 -32.49 -16.61 -3.27
C PRO A 73 -31.59 -15.93 -4.30
N TYR A 74 -30.28 -16.21 -4.24
CA TYR A 74 -29.33 -15.73 -5.24
C TYR A 74 -29.37 -16.58 -6.50
N PHE A 75 -29.44 -15.92 -7.67
CA PHE A 75 -29.35 -16.56 -8.98
C PHE A 75 -28.14 -16.03 -9.75
N SER A 76 -27.24 -16.92 -10.15
CA SER A 76 -26.09 -16.54 -10.98
C SER A 76 -26.53 -16.11 -12.38
N VAL A 77 -26.08 -14.93 -12.81
CA VAL A 77 -26.25 -14.43 -14.20
C VAL A 77 -25.71 -15.46 -15.19
N GLY A 78 -26.55 -15.88 -16.14
CA GLY A 78 -26.19 -16.79 -17.23
C GLY A 78 -26.39 -18.29 -16.97
N ARG A 79 -26.86 -18.71 -15.78
CA ARG A 79 -27.23 -20.12 -15.53
C ARG A 79 -28.75 -20.31 -15.48
N PRO A 80 -29.29 -21.43 -16.00
CA PRO A 80 -30.71 -21.74 -15.87
C PRO A 80 -31.14 -21.74 -14.41
N ARG A 81 -32.31 -21.15 -14.11
CA ARG A 81 -32.96 -21.22 -12.80
C ARG A 81 -33.49 -22.64 -12.54
N ARG A 82 -32.61 -23.60 -12.31
CA ARG A 82 -33.00 -24.97 -11.92
C ARG A 82 -32.71 -25.21 -10.44
N GLY A 83 -33.77 -25.38 -9.66
CA GLY A 83 -33.79 -26.22 -8.45
C GLY A 83 -32.97 -25.80 -7.23
N LEU A 84 -32.41 -24.59 -7.15
CA LEU A 84 -31.69 -24.14 -5.96
C LEU A 84 -32.65 -23.47 -4.96
N CYS A 85 -33.57 -24.26 -4.39
CA CYS A 85 -34.43 -23.81 -3.29
C CYS A 85 -33.65 -23.65 -1.97
N ASN A 86 -32.43 -24.20 -1.90
CA ASN A 86 -31.52 -24.15 -0.73
C ASN A 86 -30.20 -23.43 -1.05
N GLY A 87 -30.18 -22.53 -2.04
CA GLY A 87 -29.00 -21.73 -2.39
C GLY A 87 -28.76 -20.58 -1.39
N PRO A 88 -27.53 -20.01 -1.34
CA PRO A 88 -27.24 -18.84 -0.51
C PRO A 88 -28.15 -17.66 -0.88
N THR A 89 -28.50 -16.85 0.11
CA THR A 89 -29.29 -15.63 -0.10
C THR A 89 -28.50 -14.58 -0.88
N ASN A 90 -29.21 -13.63 -1.49
CA ASN A 90 -28.55 -12.45 -2.09
C ASN A 90 -27.68 -11.72 -1.06
N TYR A 91 -28.16 -11.59 0.18
CA TYR A 91 -27.39 -11.02 1.28
C TYR A 91 -26.06 -11.75 1.49
N HIS A 92 -26.07 -13.08 1.67
CA HIS A 92 -24.85 -13.85 1.87
C HIS A 92 -23.89 -13.66 0.70
N ARG A 93 -24.41 -13.73 -0.53
CA ARG A 93 -23.57 -13.60 -1.72
C ARG A 93 -22.94 -12.22 -1.85
N PHE A 94 -23.69 -11.15 -1.63
CA PHE A 94 -23.18 -9.80 -1.82
C PHE A 94 -22.33 -9.32 -0.64
N LYS A 95 -22.74 -9.60 0.60
CA LYS A 95 -21.98 -9.21 1.78
C LYS A 95 -20.77 -10.11 2.00
N VAL A 96 -20.97 -11.41 2.15
CA VAL A 96 -19.90 -12.33 2.57
C VAL A 96 -18.95 -12.62 1.41
N ASP A 97 -19.45 -13.18 0.31
CA ASP A 97 -18.56 -13.66 -0.76
C ASP A 97 -17.92 -12.52 -1.57
N MET A 98 -18.61 -11.39 -1.69
CA MET A 98 -18.19 -10.27 -2.55
C MET A 98 -17.63 -9.10 -1.76
N PHE A 99 -18.39 -8.51 -0.84
CA PHE A 99 -17.95 -7.30 -0.12
C PHE A 99 -16.81 -7.63 0.84
N VAL A 100 -17.07 -8.46 1.85
CA VAL A 100 -16.06 -8.93 2.81
C VAL A 100 -14.95 -9.70 2.07
N GLY A 101 -15.32 -10.60 1.15
CA GLY A 101 -14.33 -11.38 0.40
C GLY A 101 -13.35 -10.56 -0.45
N VAL A 102 -13.72 -9.36 -0.92
CA VAL A 102 -12.79 -8.48 -1.63
C VAL A 102 -11.97 -7.65 -0.64
N ILE A 103 -12.59 -7.13 0.43
CA ILE A 103 -11.90 -6.37 1.48
C ILE A 103 -10.83 -7.22 2.16
N ASP A 104 -11.16 -8.45 2.57
CA ASP A 104 -10.23 -9.38 3.23
C ASP A 104 -9.02 -9.67 2.34
N ARG A 105 -9.20 -9.75 1.02
CA ARG A 105 -8.08 -9.92 0.09
C ARG A 105 -7.19 -8.70 0.02
N GLN A 106 -7.76 -7.49 0.01
CA GLN A 106 -6.97 -6.26 0.03
C GLN A 106 -6.18 -6.14 1.33
N ILE A 107 -6.81 -6.41 2.47
CA ILE A 107 -6.15 -6.45 3.77
C ILE A 107 -5.04 -7.50 3.79
N ASN A 108 -5.29 -8.71 3.28
CA ASN A 108 -4.28 -9.77 3.23
C ASN A 108 -3.10 -9.42 2.31
N GLU A 109 -3.34 -8.81 1.15
CA GLU A 109 -2.26 -8.32 0.28
C GLU A 109 -1.44 -7.23 0.97
N LEU A 110 -2.09 -6.28 1.63
CA LEU A 110 -1.40 -5.25 2.41
C LEU A 110 -0.63 -5.84 3.58
N ASN A 111 -1.15 -6.86 4.25
CA ASN A 111 -0.47 -7.54 5.35
C ASN A 111 0.69 -8.42 4.86
N GLY A 112 0.60 -9.03 3.68
CA GLY A 112 1.70 -9.77 3.09
C GLY A 112 2.84 -8.87 2.62
N ARG A 113 2.51 -7.67 2.11
CA ARG A 113 3.49 -6.67 1.63
C ARG A 113 4.08 -5.81 2.75
N PHE A 114 3.30 -5.53 3.77
CA PHE A 114 3.64 -4.71 4.92
C PHE A 114 3.34 -5.51 6.20
N ASP A 115 4.04 -6.63 6.33
CA ASP A 115 4.06 -7.43 7.56
C ASP A 115 4.85 -6.72 8.67
N GLU A 116 4.85 -7.30 9.87
CA GLU A 116 5.53 -6.74 11.04
C GLU A 116 7.01 -6.42 10.74
N VAL A 117 7.69 -7.33 10.04
CA VAL A 117 9.08 -7.18 9.58
C VAL A 117 9.25 -5.97 8.65
N ASN A 118 8.39 -5.82 7.65
CA ASN A 118 8.45 -4.69 6.74
C ASN A 118 8.08 -3.38 7.45
N THR A 119 7.13 -3.38 8.39
CA THR A 119 6.80 -2.18 9.17
C THR A 119 7.91 -1.77 10.13
N GLU A 120 8.60 -2.71 10.76
CA GLU A 120 9.77 -2.46 11.61
C GLU A 120 10.95 -1.95 10.78
N LEU A 121 11.19 -2.55 9.60
CA LEU A 121 12.19 -2.08 8.66
C LEU A 121 11.90 -0.64 8.24
N LEU A 122 10.67 -0.37 7.78
CA LEU A 122 10.21 0.96 7.35
C LEU A 122 10.28 1.98 8.51
N SER A 123 9.94 1.59 9.74
CA SER A 123 10.10 2.39 10.95
C SER A 123 11.57 2.70 11.25
N CYS A 124 12.48 1.78 10.98
CA CYS A 124 13.91 2.06 11.08
C CYS A 124 14.42 2.93 9.92
N MET A 125 13.81 2.84 8.72
CA MET A 125 14.07 3.81 7.65
C MET A 125 13.62 5.21 8.06
N ALA A 126 12.50 5.33 8.75
CA ALA A 126 12.04 6.57 9.37
C ALA A 126 13.06 7.13 10.36
N ALA A 127 13.71 6.27 11.15
CA ALA A 127 14.78 6.67 12.07
C ALA A 127 16.04 7.20 11.34
N PHE A 128 16.26 6.81 10.08
CA PHE A 128 17.26 7.43 9.20
C PHE A 128 16.74 8.68 8.48
N CYS A 129 15.43 8.78 8.25
CA CYS A 129 14.81 9.93 7.60
C CYS A 129 15.04 11.20 8.41
N ARG A 130 15.52 12.23 7.72
CA ARG A 130 15.89 13.52 8.31
C ARG A 130 14.74 14.52 8.35
N LEU A 131 13.54 14.14 7.90
CA LEU A 131 12.36 14.99 7.98
C LEU A 131 12.10 15.29 9.47
N HIS A 132 12.07 16.58 9.80
CA HIS A 132 12.12 17.12 11.16
C HIS A 132 13.44 16.92 11.94
N LEU A 133 14.60 17.15 11.33
CA LEU A 133 15.88 17.30 12.06
C LEU A 133 16.31 16.07 12.87
N PHE A 134 16.01 14.85 12.40
CA PHE A 134 16.20 13.60 13.14
C PHE A 134 15.30 13.45 14.38
N ALA A 135 14.08 14.03 14.38
CA ALA A 135 13.13 13.84 15.48
C ALA A 135 12.81 12.35 15.76
N ALA A 136 12.85 11.50 14.72
CA ALA A 136 12.64 10.06 14.81
C ALA A 136 13.93 9.23 14.98
N TYR A 137 15.12 9.86 15.11
CA TYR A 137 16.37 9.11 15.23
C TYR A 137 16.41 8.33 16.54
N ASP A 138 16.57 7.02 16.39
CA ASP A 138 16.63 6.08 17.48
C ASP A 138 17.79 5.12 17.23
N GLN A 139 18.88 5.33 17.96
CA GLN A 139 20.10 4.54 17.82
C GLN A 139 19.86 3.06 18.10
N GLU A 140 19.05 2.73 19.12
CA GLU A 140 18.81 1.35 19.54
C GLU A 140 18.05 0.59 18.46
N LYS A 141 17.04 1.20 17.84
CA LYS A 141 16.32 0.62 16.71
C LYS A 141 17.23 0.35 15.51
N LEU A 142 18.15 1.29 15.20
CA LEU A 142 19.07 1.12 14.07
C LEU A 142 20.09 0.00 14.30
N VAL A 143 20.59 -0.14 15.54
CA VAL A 143 21.47 -1.26 15.92
C VAL A 143 20.71 -2.58 15.91
N TRP A 144 19.48 -2.59 16.42
CA TRP A 144 18.62 -3.75 16.38
C TRP A 144 18.34 -4.20 14.94
N LEU A 145 18.07 -3.28 14.02
CA LEU A 145 17.90 -3.57 12.60
C LEU A 145 19.14 -4.22 11.99
N ALA A 146 20.33 -3.68 12.25
CA ALA A 146 21.57 -4.26 11.71
C ALA A 146 21.86 -5.65 12.27
N THR A 147 21.55 -5.88 13.55
CA THR A 147 21.80 -7.16 14.23
C THR A 147 20.73 -8.22 13.98
N LYS A 148 19.53 -7.84 13.53
CA LYS A 148 18.43 -8.76 13.26
C LYS A 148 18.25 -9.04 11.77
N PHE A 149 18.19 -8.00 10.95
CA PHE A 149 17.87 -8.13 9.52
C PHE A 149 19.10 -8.28 8.63
N TYR A 150 20.22 -7.65 9.02
CA TYR A 150 21.43 -7.58 8.20
C TYR A 150 22.64 -8.20 8.90
N ALA A 151 22.42 -9.12 9.85
CA ALA A 151 23.49 -9.72 10.63
C ALA A 151 24.51 -10.47 9.76
N SER A 152 24.09 -10.96 8.59
CA SER A 152 24.94 -11.59 7.59
C SER A 152 25.80 -10.62 6.80
N ASP A 153 25.37 -9.37 6.69
CA ASP A 153 26.02 -8.34 5.88
C ASP A 153 27.10 -7.57 6.65
N PHE A 154 27.17 -7.76 7.97
CA PHE A 154 28.16 -7.11 8.83
C PHE A 154 28.99 -8.12 9.63
N THR A 155 30.26 -7.80 9.83
CA THR A 155 31.12 -8.53 10.77
C THR A 155 30.73 -8.23 12.22
N ARG A 156 31.12 -9.11 13.16
CA ARG A 156 30.90 -8.88 14.59
C ARG A 156 31.54 -7.60 15.10
N ASP A 157 32.72 -7.26 14.58
CA ASP A 157 33.44 -6.04 14.95
C ASP A 157 32.73 -4.79 14.43
N GLU A 158 32.15 -4.84 13.23
CA GLU A 158 31.35 -3.73 12.68
C GLU A 158 30.06 -3.53 13.48
N LEU A 159 29.33 -4.61 13.80
CA LEU A 159 28.13 -4.53 14.64
C LEU A 159 28.43 -3.98 16.04
N ALA A 160 29.58 -4.32 16.62
CA ALA A 160 30.02 -3.78 17.91
C ALA A 160 30.37 -2.27 17.83
N ARG A 161 30.86 -1.80 16.68
CA ARG A 161 31.23 -0.39 16.44
C ARG A 161 30.06 0.46 15.96
N LEU A 162 29.03 -0.14 15.40
CA LEU A 162 27.87 0.53 14.81
C LEU A 162 27.22 1.56 15.76
N PRO A 163 26.97 1.28 17.06
CA PRO A 163 26.38 2.27 17.95
C PRO A 163 27.21 3.56 18.01
N TRP A 164 28.53 3.44 18.18
CA TRP A 164 29.43 4.59 18.23
C TRP A 164 29.46 5.35 16.90
N GLN A 165 29.52 4.63 15.78
CA GLN A 165 29.56 5.24 14.46
C GLN A 165 28.26 5.99 14.14
N LEU A 166 27.09 5.45 14.53
CA LEU A 166 25.79 6.10 14.39
C LEU A 166 25.71 7.42 15.15
N ASN A 167 26.20 7.48 16.40
CA ASN A 167 26.19 8.72 17.18
C ASN A 167 27.14 9.79 16.62
N MET A 168 28.31 9.37 16.14
CA MET A 168 29.25 10.28 15.47
C MET A 168 28.66 10.80 14.16
N TYR A 169 28.06 9.92 13.36
CA TYR A 169 27.34 10.24 12.14
C TYR A 169 26.23 11.26 12.41
N ALA A 170 25.33 10.99 13.36
CA ALA A 170 24.18 11.85 13.67
C ALA A 170 24.64 13.22 14.13
N THR A 171 25.66 13.29 14.99
CA THR A 171 26.21 14.57 15.48
C THR A 171 26.86 15.37 14.35
N ASN A 172 27.62 14.71 13.48
CA ASN A 172 28.34 15.36 12.40
C ASN A 172 27.39 15.87 11.31
N VAL A 173 26.44 15.03 10.89
CA VAL A 173 25.43 15.37 9.89
C VAL A 173 24.49 16.47 10.39
N ARG A 174 24.15 16.51 11.69
CA ARG A 174 23.34 17.60 12.28
C ARG A 174 24.04 18.96 12.22
N ARG A 175 25.38 18.99 12.26
CA ARG A 175 26.17 20.23 12.26
C ARG A 175 26.45 20.79 10.86
N ASP A 176 26.31 19.98 9.82
CA ASP A 176 26.66 20.36 8.46
C ASP A 176 25.43 20.92 7.72
N GLU A 177 25.46 22.22 7.42
CA GLU A 177 24.34 22.96 6.80
C GLU A 177 23.86 22.36 5.47
N ARG A 178 24.76 21.72 4.70
CA ARG A 178 24.43 21.10 3.40
C ARG A 178 23.41 19.97 3.53
N PHE A 179 23.34 19.39 4.73
CA PHE A 179 22.42 18.33 5.05
C PHE A 179 21.06 18.86 5.55
N LYS A 180 20.91 20.15 5.86
CA LYS A 180 19.63 20.69 6.35
C LYS A 180 18.56 20.81 5.26
N THR A 181 18.96 20.89 3.99
CA THR A 181 18.04 21.11 2.86
C THR A 181 17.57 19.82 2.18
N LEU A 182 18.02 18.65 2.64
CA LEU A 182 17.70 17.36 1.99
C LEU A 182 16.29 16.90 2.35
N LYS A 183 15.55 16.42 1.34
CA LYS A 183 14.15 16.03 1.48
C LYS A 183 13.93 14.52 1.58
N ASN A 184 14.86 13.71 1.06
CA ASN A 184 14.71 12.25 1.04
C ASN A 184 16.04 11.51 1.30
N LEU A 185 15.94 10.19 1.53
CA LEU A 185 17.08 9.31 1.83
C LEU A 185 18.03 9.15 0.63
N CYS A 186 17.54 9.24 -0.61
CA CYS A 186 18.37 9.18 -1.81
C CYS A 186 19.32 10.39 -1.88
N GLN A 187 18.80 11.60 -1.67
CA GLN A 187 19.59 12.83 -1.57
C GLN A 187 20.59 12.76 -0.41
N LEU A 188 20.21 12.14 0.72
CA LEU A 188 21.12 11.87 1.82
C LEU A 188 22.31 11.01 1.37
N LEU A 189 22.09 9.88 0.70
CA LEU A 189 23.17 9.02 0.21
C LEU A 189 24.11 9.77 -0.74
N VAL A 190 23.55 10.53 -1.69
CA VAL A 190 24.35 11.32 -2.64
C VAL A 190 25.21 12.34 -1.89
N MET A 191 24.63 13.08 -0.95
CA MET A 191 25.37 14.07 -0.16
C MET A 191 26.45 13.42 0.73
N LEU A 192 26.24 12.21 1.24
CA LEU A 192 27.29 11.47 1.97
C LEU A 192 28.48 11.10 1.08
N VAL A 193 28.23 10.83 -0.20
CA VAL A 193 29.28 10.59 -1.19
C VAL A 193 30.02 11.88 -1.51
N GLU A 194 29.30 12.95 -1.85
CA GLU A 194 29.88 14.26 -2.19
C GLU A 194 30.73 14.85 -1.06
N THR A 195 30.37 14.59 0.20
CA THR A 195 31.09 15.09 1.38
C THR A 195 32.18 14.15 1.87
N ASN A 196 32.45 13.06 1.15
CA ASN A 196 33.35 11.95 1.52
C ASN A 196 33.05 11.31 2.90
N LYS A 197 31.85 11.54 3.44
CA LYS A 197 31.41 10.99 4.74
C LYS A 197 31.06 9.51 4.67
N HIS A 198 30.80 9.00 3.47
CA HIS A 198 30.57 7.59 3.22
C HIS A 198 31.75 6.69 3.61
N GLU A 199 33.00 7.15 3.42
CA GLU A 199 34.20 6.42 3.87
C GLU A 199 34.38 6.52 5.39
N GLN A 200 34.14 7.72 5.94
CA GLN A 200 34.27 7.99 7.37
C GLN A 200 33.27 7.20 8.22
N TYR A 201 32.05 7.01 7.69
CA TYR A 201 30.95 6.31 8.34
C TYR A 201 30.51 5.09 7.52
N HIS A 202 31.46 4.25 7.09
CA HIS A 202 31.21 3.13 6.17
C HIS A 202 30.09 2.18 6.62
N ILE A 203 30.04 1.78 7.90
CA ILE A 203 29.03 0.85 8.42
C ILE A 203 27.64 1.48 8.34
N VAL A 204 27.52 2.77 8.70
CA VAL A 204 26.26 3.51 8.60
C VAL A 204 25.84 3.70 7.14
N TYR A 205 26.80 3.98 6.25
CA TYR A 205 26.54 4.14 4.83
C TYR A 205 26.09 2.84 4.16
N GLU A 206 26.69 1.71 4.54
CA GLU A 206 26.31 0.38 4.09
C GLU A 206 24.93 -0.03 4.60
N LEU A 207 24.65 0.24 5.87
CA LEU A 207 23.33 0.05 6.45
C LEU A 207 22.25 0.88 5.72
N LEU A 208 22.55 2.13 5.39
CA LEU A 208 21.65 3.00 4.60
C LEU A 208 21.42 2.46 3.18
N LYS A 209 22.43 1.86 2.53
CA LYS A 209 22.24 1.22 1.22
C LYS A 209 21.32 0.01 1.32
N LEU A 210 21.57 -0.89 2.27
CA LEU A 210 20.78 -2.10 2.48
C LEU A 210 19.31 -1.75 2.72
N VAL A 211 19.09 -0.76 3.59
CA VAL A 211 17.78 -0.19 3.90
C VAL A 211 17.07 0.37 2.66
N LEU A 212 17.78 1.03 1.73
CA LEU A 212 17.18 1.56 0.51
C LEU A 212 16.90 0.51 -0.57
N ILE A 213 17.63 -0.60 -0.57
CA ILE A 213 17.48 -1.67 -1.57
C ILE A 213 16.23 -2.52 -1.29
N LEU A 214 15.89 -2.77 -0.02
CA LEU A 214 14.78 -3.66 0.34
C LEU A 214 13.39 -3.21 -0.15
N PRO A 215 12.96 -1.94 0.05
CA PRO A 215 11.65 -1.47 -0.39
C PRO A 215 11.47 -1.51 -1.90
N VAL A 216 12.55 -1.31 -2.66
CA VAL A 216 12.55 -1.32 -4.12
C VAL A 216 12.43 -2.75 -4.67
N ALA A 217 13.08 -3.72 -4.02
CA ALA A 217 12.99 -5.13 -4.38
C ALA A 217 11.59 -5.72 -4.10
N THR A 218 10.97 -5.37 -2.97
CA THR A 218 9.63 -5.86 -2.61
C THR A 218 8.53 -5.21 -3.45
N ALA A 219 8.64 -3.90 -3.76
CA ALA A 219 7.62 -3.19 -4.55
C ALA A 219 7.63 -3.52 -6.06
N SER A 220 8.81 -3.78 -6.66
CA SER A 220 8.94 -3.91 -8.12
C SER A 220 8.47 -5.26 -8.68
N VAL A 221 8.71 -6.36 -7.95
CA VAL A 221 8.44 -7.71 -8.46
C VAL A 221 6.94 -8.06 -8.37
N GLU A 222 6.19 -7.52 -7.42
CA GLU A 222 4.77 -7.88 -7.23
C GLU A 222 3.77 -6.92 -7.91
N ARG A 223 4.16 -5.67 -8.19
CA ARG A 223 3.29 -4.66 -8.87
C ARG A 223 2.84 -5.11 -10.26
N VAL A 224 3.68 -5.88 -10.95
CA VAL A 224 3.43 -6.29 -12.33
C VAL A 224 2.58 -7.57 -12.41
N PHE A 225 2.65 -8.45 -11.41
CA PHE A 225 2.07 -9.79 -11.50
C PHE A 225 0.70 -9.96 -10.82
N SER A 226 0.40 -9.24 -9.72
CA SER A 226 -0.86 -9.45 -8.97
C SER A 226 -2.06 -8.69 -9.57
N SER A 227 -1.90 -7.39 -9.85
CA SER A 227 -3.00 -6.55 -10.38
C SER A 227 -3.43 -6.96 -11.79
N MET A 228 -2.49 -7.40 -12.64
CA MET A 228 -2.80 -7.87 -14.00
C MET A 228 -3.45 -9.25 -14.01
N SER A 229 -3.05 -10.18 -13.15
CA SER A 229 -3.57 -11.56 -13.20
C SER A 229 -5.01 -11.65 -12.71
N TYR A 230 -5.42 -10.90 -11.68
CA TYR A 230 -6.77 -11.00 -11.12
C TYR A 230 -7.84 -10.28 -11.95
N VAL A 231 -7.55 -9.05 -12.42
CA VAL A 231 -8.45 -8.30 -13.31
C VAL A 231 -8.66 -9.10 -14.60
N LYS A 232 -7.56 -9.60 -15.18
CA LYS A 232 -7.61 -10.42 -16.40
C LYS A 232 -8.35 -11.74 -16.18
N ASN A 233 -8.06 -12.50 -15.12
CA ASN A 233 -8.68 -13.82 -14.90
C ASN A 233 -10.16 -13.79 -14.45
N LYS A 234 -10.63 -12.73 -13.77
CA LYS A 234 -12.04 -12.64 -13.33
C LYS A 234 -12.96 -11.94 -14.33
N LEU A 235 -12.43 -11.00 -15.14
CA LEU A 235 -13.16 -10.36 -16.25
C LEU A 235 -13.20 -11.23 -17.52
N TRP A 236 -12.11 -11.94 -17.86
CA TRP A 236 -12.09 -12.86 -19.03
C TRP A 236 -13.08 -14.02 -18.91
N ASN A 237 -13.42 -14.43 -17.69
CA ASN A 237 -14.39 -15.50 -17.47
C ASN A 237 -15.86 -15.06 -17.60
N LYS A 238 -16.16 -13.77 -17.89
CA LYS A 238 -17.55 -13.27 -17.85
C LYS A 238 -18.00 -12.22 -18.87
N ILE A 239 -17.13 -11.56 -19.63
CA ILE A 239 -17.55 -10.46 -20.53
C ILE A 239 -16.82 -10.59 -21.88
N GLY A 240 -17.58 -10.57 -22.98
CA GLY A 240 -17.02 -10.53 -24.35
C GLY A 240 -16.32 -9.19 -24.63
N ASP A 241 -15.23 -9.25 -25.39
CA ASP A 241 -14.22 -8.20 -25.57
C ASP A 241 -14.77 -6.81 -25.96
N ASP A 242 -15.89 -6.75 -26.70
CA ASP A 242 -16.44 -5.49 -27.21
C ASP A 242 -17.15 -4.62 -26.15
N TYR A 243 -17.71 -5.21 -25.11
CA TYR A 243 -18.41 -4.43 -24.07
C TYR A 243 -17.43 -3.76 -23.10
N LEU A 244 -16.29 -4.42 -22.88
CA LEU A 244 -15.23 -3.98 -21.97
C LEU A 244 -14.43 -2.82 -22.57
N ASN A 245 -14.16 -2.86 -23.89
CA ASN A 245 -13.59 -1.72 -24.62
C ASN A 245 -14.51 -0.49 -24.54
N ASN A 246 -15.83 -0.65 -24.70
CA ASN A 246 -16.76 0.47 -24.62
C ASN A 246 -16.86 1.08 -23.20
N CYS A 247 -16.77 0.28 -22.13
CA CYS A 247 -16.77 0.79 -20.75
C CYS A 247 -15.43 1.40 -20.31
N LEU A 248 -14.30 0.89 -20.81
CA LEU A 248 -12.98 1.48 -20.53
C LEU A 248 -12.76 2.76 -21.33
N VAL A 249 -13.23 2.82 -22.59
CA VAL A 249 -13.20 4.03 -23.43
C VAL A 249 -14.05 5.14 -22.81
N THR A 250 -15.27 4.84 -22.35
CA THR A 250 -16.10 5.85 -21.65
C THR A 250 -15.54 6.30 -20.31
N PHE A 251 -14.68 5.51 -19.65
CA PHE A 251 -13.99 5.91 -18.42
C PHE A 251 -12.73 6.74 -18.70
N GLY A 252 -11.97 6.39 -19.74
CA GLY A 252 -10.84 7.20 -20.23
C GLY A 252 -11.29 8.57 -20.75
N GLU A 253 -12.39 8.62 -21.50
CA GLU A 253 -12.93 9.87 -22.04
C GLU A 253 -13.43 10.83 -20.93
N ARG A 254 -13.93 10.31 -19.80
CA ARG A 254 -14.32 11.17 -18.66
C ARG A 254 -13.12 11.76 -17.91
N ILE A 255 -11.99 11.07 -17.90
CA ILE A 255 -10.75 11.57 -17.27
C ILE A 255 -10.10 12.65 -18.14
N PHE A 256 -10.18 12.54 -19.47
CA PHE A 256 -9.68 13.58 -20.38
C PHE A 256 -10.62 14.79 -20.52
N GLN A 257 -11.93 14.61 -20.37
CA GLN A 257 -12.90 15.74 -20.41
C GLN A 257 -13.00 16.52 -19.10
N SER A 258 -12.42 16.05 -18.00
CA SER A 258 -12.37 16.78 -16.72
C SER A 258 -11.05 17.52 -16.48
N SER A 259 -10.13 17.50 -17.45
CA SER A 259 -8.89 18.28 -17.46
C SER A 259 -8.89 19.48 -18.43
N GLU A 260 -9.98 19.71 -19.16
CA GLU A 260 -10.19 20.93 -19.96
C GLU A 260 -11.56 21.53 -19.62
N GLY A 261 -11.59 22.34 -18.57
CA GLY A 261 -12.74 23.11 -18.11
C GLY A 261 -12.34 24.11 -17.05
#